data_AF-A0A4U3FJW0-F1
#
_entry.id   AF-A0A4U3FJW0-F1
#
_cell.length_a   1.000
_cell.length_b   1.000
_cell.length_c   1.000
_cell.angle_alpha   90.00
_cell.angle_beta   90.00
_cell.angle_gamma   90.00
#
_symmetry.space_group_name_H-M   'P 1'
#
loop_
_entity.id
_entity.type
_entity.pdbx_description
1 polymer ?
#
loop_
_entity_poly.entity_id
_entity_poly.type
_entity_poly.pdbx_seq_one_letter_code
_entity_poly.pdbx_strand_id
1 'polypeptide(L)'
;MKNRVDYQQELDQFREWLGYDFMSLALAESAEYHYVIKWKYATGNLNDCFKGIVLQSGRGIAGIVFKTGKPMIIENVAQHIDNELLFNYPIVRMEKLKSLVAVPLWNDNRVAGVLLGGFRNEQRVTIEMLHQLDELAHQGIGTLNGKELKLS
;
A
#
# COMPACT_ATOMS: atom_id res chain seq x y z
N MET A 1 -28.41 10.55 -2.93
CA MET A 1 -27.60 10.19 -1.75
C MET A 1 -26.26 9.68 -2.26
N LYS A 2 -25.15 10.39 -2.02
CA LYS A 2 -23.82 9.88 -2.37
C LYS A 2 -23.54 8.71 -1.42
N ASN A 3 -23.44 7.48 -1.94
CA ASN A 3 -22.85 6.38 -1.18
C ASN A 3 -21.48 6.87 -0.72
N ARG A 4 -21.32 7.05 0.59
CA ARG A 4 -20.07 7.48 1.17
C ARG A 4 -19.17 6.25 1.10
N VAL A 5 -18.27 6.24 0.13
CA VAL A 5 -17.23 5.24 0.03
C VAL A 5 -16.49 5.16 1.37
N ASP A 6 -16.41 3.96 1.93
CA ASP A 6 -15.74 3.70 3.20
C ASP A 6 -14.50 2.82 2.96
N TYR A 7 -13.41 3.50 2.60
CA TYR A 7 -12.10 2.88 2.43
C TYR A 7 -11.65 2.10 3.67
N GLN A 8 -12.06 2.51 4.87
CA GLN A 8 -11.67 1.83 6.10
C GLN A 8 -12.38 0.48 6.21
N GLN A 9 -13.69 0.46 5.97
CA GLN A 9 -14.49 -0.77 6.03
C GLN A 9 -14.04 -1.81 4.99
N GLU A 10 -13.76 -1.38 3.75
CA GLU A 10 -13.23 -2.28 2.72
C GLU A 10 -11.87 -2.87 3.13
N LEU A 11 -10.97 -2.03 3.66
CA LEU A 11 -9.64 -2.46 4.07
C LEU A 11 -9.70 -3.45 5.24
N ASP A 12 -10.62 -3.25 6.19
CA ASP A 12 -10.87 -4.19 7.29
C ASP A 12 -11.28 -5.57 6.77
N GLN A 13 -12.22 -5.62 5.82
CA GLN A 13 -12.68 -6.85 5.20
C GLN A 13 -11.58 -7.56 4.41
N PHE A 14 -10.80 -6.81 3.62
CA PHE A 14 -9.70 -7.38 2.84
C PHE A 14 -8.61 -7.96 3.73
N ARG A 15 -8.28 -7.31 4.85
CA ARG A 15 -7.28 -7.83 5.78
C ARG A 15 -7.69 -9.15 6.38
N GLU A 16 -8.94 -9.28 6.80
CA GLU A 16 -9.48 -10.53 7.35
C GLU A 16 -9.53 -11.64 6.30
N TRP A 17 -10.01 -11.32 5.09
CA TRP A 17 -10.15 -12.29 4.00
C TRP A 17 -8.80 -12.79 3.47
N LEU A 18 -7.84 -11.89 3.27
CA LEU A 18 -6.50 -12.21 2.75
C LEU A 18 -5.52 -12.67 3.84
N GLY A 19 -5.91 -12.52 5.11
CA GLY A 19 -5.18 -13.03 6.27
C GLY A 19 -3.90 -12.24 6.61
N TYR A 20 -3.82 -10.95 6.27
CA TYR A 20 -2.66 -10.12 6.62
C TYR A 20 -2.69 -9.69 8.09
N ASP A 21 -1.50 -9.54 8.70
CA ASP A 21 -1.38 -8.93 10.03
C ASP A 21 -1.68 -7.42 9.99
N PHE A 22 -1.40 -6.80 8.85
CA PHE A 22 -1.52 -5.37 8.62
C PHE A 22 -1.85 -5.08 7.15
N MET A 23 -2.80 -4.19 6.92
CA MET A 23 -3.02 -3.58 5.61
C MET A 23 -3.11 -2.07 5.71
N SER A 24 -2.68 -1.36 4.67
CA SER A 24 -2.77 0.11 4.62
C SER A 24 -2.94 0.63 3.21
N LEU A 25 -3.69 1.72 3.11
CA LEU A 25 -3.96 2.47 1.89
C LEU A 25 -3.25 3.82 1.95
N ALA A 26 -2.29 4.03 1.05
CA ALA A 26 -1.71 5.34 0.78
C ALA A 26 -2.42 6.01 -0.39
N LEU A 27 -2.70 7.30 -0.27
CA LEU A 27 -3.26 8.12 -1.34
C LEU A 27 -2.34 9.30 -1.64
N ALA A 28 -2.21 9.62 -2.93
CA ALA A 28 -1.53 10.85 -3.35
C ALA A 28 -2.46 12.06 -3.15
N GLU A 29 -1.91 13.15 -2.63
CA GLU A 29 -2.61 14.43 -2.56
C GLU A 29 -2.46 15.20 -3.88
N SER A 30 -3.30 16.23 -4.06
CA SER A 30 -3.32 17.04 -5.28
C SER A 30 -2.02 17.84 -5.45
N ALA A 31 -1.87 18.46 -6.63
CA ALA A 31 -0.76 19.35 -6.95
C ALA A 31 -0.58 20.48 -5.92
N GLU A 32 -1.68 20.94 -5.34
CA GLU A 32 -1.73 22.00 -4.32
C GLU A 32 -0.99 21.61 -3.04
N TYR A 33 -0.83 20.30 -2.79
CA TYR A 33 -0.08 19.72 -1.69
C TYR A 33 1.23 19.06 -2.15
N HIS A 34 1.81 19.55 -3.25
CA HIS A 34 3.09 19.07 -3.79
C HIS A 34 3.12 17.56 -4.14
N TYR A 35 1.97 16.96 -4.47
CA TYR A 35 1.87 15.53 -4.83
C TYR A 35 2.45 14.57 -3.77
N VAL A 36 2.36 14.95 -2.48
CA VAL A 36 2.79 14.06 -1.40
C VAL A 36 1.90 12.84 -1.28
N ILE A 37 2.48 11.73 -0.82
CA ILE A 37 1.80 10.46 -0.60
C ILE A 37 1.69 10.23 0.90
N LYS A 38 0.46 9.98 1.39
CA LYS A 38 0.21 9.75 2.83
C LYS A 38 -0.56 8.44 3.03
N TRP A 39 -0.20 7.69 4.06
CA TRP A 39 -0.99 6.55 4.52
C TRP A 39 -2.25 7.06 5.21
N LYS A 40 -3.39 6.93 4.55
CA LYS A 40 -4.67 7.53 4.99
C LYS A 40 -5.50 6.56 5.84
N TYR A 41 -5.45 5.27 5.49
CA TYR A 41 -6.22 4.22 6.15
C TYR A 41 -5.31 3.05 6.47
N ALA A 42 -5.59 2.36 7.58
CA ALA A 42 -4.89 1.15 7.94
C ALA A 42 -5.79 0.26 8.80
N THR A 43 -5.48 -1.03 8.83
CA THR A 43 -6.12 -2.00 9.72
C THR A 43 -5.10 -3.01 10.20
N GLY A 44 -5.31 -3.51 11.41
CA GLY A 44 -4.32 -4.32 12.13
C GLY A 44 -3.07 -3.53 12.53
N ASN A 45 -3.11 -2.19 12.50
CA ASN A 45 -1.99 -1.32 12.88
C ASN A 45 -1.69 -1.42 14.39
N LEU A 46 -0.40 -1.40 14.75
CA LEU A 46 0.03 -1.43 16.16
C LEU A 46 -0.28 -0.11 16.88
N ASN A 47 -0.31 0.98 16.13
CA ASN A 47 -0.52 2.34 16.61
C ASN A 47 -0.92 3.23 15.44
N ASP A 48 -1.29 4.48 15.73
CA ASP A 48 -1.73 5.44 14.72
C ASP A 48 -0.60 6.31 14.13
N CYS A 49 0.68 6.04 14.45
CA CYS A 49 1.81 6.85 13.99
C CYS A 49 1.96 6.84 12.46
N PHE A 50 1.44 5.82 11.78
CA PHE A 50 1.44 5.75 10.32
C PHE A 50 0.78 6.99 9.67
N LYS A 51 -0.21 7.60 10.35
CA LYS A 51 -0.94 8.79 9.87
C LYS A 51 -0.02 10.01 9.72
N GLY A 52 1.10 10.04 10.44
CA GLY A 52 2.10 11.11 10.37
C GLY A 52 3.12 10.94 9.25
N ILE A 53 3.12 9.80 8.54
CA ILE A 53 4.07 9.55 7.45
C ILE A 53 3.65 10.35 6.22
N VAL A 54 4.56 11.19 5.74
CA VAL A 54 4.44 11.92 4.47
C VAL A 54 5.61 11.54 3.58
N LEU A 55 5.33 11.04 2.39
CA LEU A 55 6.33 10.56 1.44
C LEU A 55 6.30 11.38 0.16
N GLN A 56 7.48 11.59 -0.42
CA GLN A 56 7.63 12.07 -1.78
C GLN A 56 7.65 10.89 -2.76
N SER A 57 7.36 11.15 -4.03
CA SER A 57 7.51 10.16 -5.11
C SER A 57 8.93 9.55 -5.10
N GLY A 58 9.00 8.21 -5.14
CA GLY A 58 10.24 7.44 -5.06
C GLY A 58 10.83 7.25 -3.66
N ARG A 59 10.15 7.68 -2.57
CA ARG A 59 10.63 7.49 -1.19
C ARG A 59 9.75 6.52 -0.40
N GLY A 60 10.39 5.56 0.28
CA GLY A 60 9.71 4.49 1.01
C GLY A 60 8.88 3.58 0.08
N ILE A 61 8.14 2.63 0.67
CA ILE A 61 7.38 1.63 -0.11
C ILE A 61 6.34 2.30 -1.03
N ALA A 62 5.44 3.11 -0.46
CA ALA A 62 4.39 3.76 -1.25
C ALA A 62 4.95 4.72 -2.29
N GLY A 63 5.99 5.50 -1.96
CA GLY A 63 6.60 6.41 -2.94
C GLY A 63 7.22 5.67 -4.13
N ILE A 64 7.87 4.53 -3.88
CA ILE A 64 8.47 3.72 -4.96
C ILE A 64 7.37 3.13 -5.84
N VAL A 65 6.37 2.44 -5.27
CA VAL A 65 5.27 1.83 -6.05
C VAL A 65 4.48 2.88 -6.82
N PHE A 66 4.18 4.02 -6.19
CA PHE A 66 3.51 5.14 -6.85
C PHE A 66 4.29 5.66 -8.06
N LYS A 67 5.61 5.81 -7.93
CA LYS A 67 6.48 6.33 -8.99
C LYS A 67 6.60 5.36 -10.16
N THR A 68 6.73 4.07 -9.86
CA THR A 68 7.01 3.05 -10.88
C THR A 68 5.74 2.50 -11.51
N GLY A 69 4.59 2.59 -10.83
CA GLY A 69 3.36 1.90 -11.22
C GLY A 69 3.53 0.37 -11.20
N LYS A 70 4.51 -0.15 -10.47
CA LYS A 70 4.83 -1.59 -10.44
C LYS A 70 4.61 -2.15 -9.04
N PRO A 71 4.00 -3.35 -8.94
CA PRO A 71 3.95 -4.10 -7.69
C PRO A 71 5.34 -4.36 -7.10
N MET A 72 5.39 -4.51 -5.77
CA MET A 72 6.58 -4.80 -4.99
C MET A 72 6.30 -5.94 -4.02
N ILE A 73 7.25 -6.86 -3.88
CA ILE A 73 7.24 -7.93 -2.88
C ILE A 73 8.57 -7.93 -2.12
N ILE A 74 8.48 -8.08 -0.80
CA ILE A 74 9.62 -8.23 0.11
C ILE A 74 9.33 -9.42 1.02
N GLU A 75 9.94 -10.57 0.72
CA GLU A 75 9.74 -11.81 1.49
C GLU A 75 10.46 -11.77 2.85
N ASN A 76 11.58 -11.06 2.92
CA ASN A 76 12.31 -10.85 4.16
C ASN A 76 12.93 -9.45 4.19
N VAL A 77 12.39 -8.58 5.03
CA VAL A 77 12.88 -7.19 5.20
C VAL A 77 14.34 -7.16 5.61
N ALA A 78 14.79 -8.06 6.49
CA ALA A 78 16.16 -8.06 6.99
C ALA A 78 17.19 -8.48 5.93
N GLN A 79 16.76 -9.20 4.89
CA GLN A 79 17.62 -9.58 3.75
C GLN A 79 17.57 -8.57 2.60
N HIS A 80 16.48 -7.79 2.50
CA HIS A 80 16.26 -6.88 1.37
C HIS A 80 16.57 -5.41 1.69
N ILE A 81 16.49 -5.03 2.97
CA ILE A 81 16.69 -3.65 3.43
C ILE A 81 17.74 -3.66 4.52
N ASP A 82 18.88 -3.02 4.26
CA ASP A 82 19.90 -2.81 5.28
C ASP A 82 19.30 -2.09 6.49
N ASN A 83 19.66 -2.55 7.69
CA ASN A 83 19.12 -1.98 8.93
C ASN A 83 19.38 -0.47 9.04
N GLU A 84 20.53 -0.02 8.56
CA GLU A 84 20.89 1.40 8.48
C GLU A 84 19.99 2.19 7.54
N LEU A 85 19.36 1.56 6.54
CA LEU A 85 18.45 2.20 5.60
C LEU A 85 16.98 2.07 6.00
N LEU A 86 16.65 1.31 7.05
CA LEU A 86 15.28 1.08 7.50
C LEU A 86 14.54 2.38 7.86
N PHE A 87 15.28 3.44 8.22
CA PHE A 87 14.68 4.76 8.47
C PHE A 87 13.97 5.34 7.24
N ASN A 88 14.40 4.97 6.03
CA ASN A 88 13.78 5.36 4.75
C ASN A 88 12.44 4.65 4.48
N TYR A 89 12.11 3.62 5.27
CA TYR A 89 10.90 2.81 5.14
C TYR A 89 10.05 2.91 6.42
N PRO A 90 9.47 4.09 6.72
CA PRO A 90 8.84 4.35 8.01
C PRO A 90 7.68 3.42 8.33
N ILE A 91 6.88 3.01 7.33
CA ILE A 91 5.76 2.08 7.54
C ILE A 91 6.24 0.71 8.02
N VAL A 92 7.35 0.22 7.46
CA VAL A 92 7.97 -1.06 7.84
C VAL A 92 8.42 -1.00 9.29
N ARG A 93 9.08 0.10 9.69
CA ARG A 93 9.56 0.30 11.06
C ARG A 93 8.42 0.46 12.06
N MET A 94 7.44 1.30 11.77
CA MET A 94 6.33 1.62 12.69
C MET A 94 5.43 0.42 12.97
N GLU A 95 5.20 -0.41 11.94
CA GLU A 95 4.33 -1.59 12.04
C GLU A 95 5.07 -2.89 12.30
N LYS A 96 6.40 -2.81 12.42
CA LYS A 96 7.31 -3.96 12.63
C LYS A 96 7.14 -5.03 11.54
N LEU A 97 6.93 -4.62 10.30
CA LEU A 97 6.77 -5.54 9.17
C LEU A 97 8.08 -6.27 8.90
N LYS A 98 7.96 -7.55 8.61
CA LYS A 98 9.05 -8.48 8.30
C LYS A 98 8.93 -9.06 6.90
N SER A 99 7.73 -9.09 6.36
CA SER A 99 7.47 -9.36 4.96
C SER A 99 6.24 -8.57 4.48
N LEU A 100 6.21 -8.16 3.21
CA LEU A 100 5.12 -7.34 2.68
C LEU A 100 5.00 -7.44 1.16
N VAL A 101 3.81 -7.09 0.68
CA VAL A 101 3.51 -6.80 -0.72
C VAL A 101 2.85 -5.43 -0.83
N ALA A 102 3.10 -4.73 -1.92
CA ALA A 102 2.47 -3.45 -2.21
C ALA A 102 2.17 -3.33 -3.71
N VAL A 103 0.97 -2.86 -4.05
CA VAL A 103 0.46 -2.75 -5.43
C VAL A 103 -0.04 -1.34 -5.70
N PRO A 104 0.11 -0.83 -6.93
CA PRO A 104 -0.42 0.47 -7.32
C PRO A 104 -1.95 0.42 -7.36
N LEU A 105 -2.60 1.53 -6.98
CA LEU A 105 -4.04 1.70 -7.20
C LEU A 105 -4.27 2.75 -8.28
N TRP A 106 -5.00 2.35 -9.30
CA TRP A 106 -5.22 3.16 -10.49
C TRP A 106 -6.55 3.92 -10.42
N ASN A 107 -6.54 5.13 -10.95
CA ASN A 107 -7.74 5.90 -11.26
C ASN A 107 -7.52 6.63 -12.58
N ASP A 108 -8.26 6.22 -13.62
CA ASP A 108 -8.19 6.79 -14.97
C ASP A 108 -6.74 6.98 -15.47
N ASN A 109 -5.99 5.88 -15.52
CA ASN A 109 -4.62 5.78 -16.05
C ASN A 109 -3.53 6.47 -15.24
N ARG A 110 -3.84 6.92 -14.04
CA ARG A 110 -2.85 7.45 -13.10
C ARG A 110 -2.85 6.59 -11.85
N VAL A 111 -1.66 6.27 -11.37
CA VAL A 111 -1.53 5.75 -10.01
C VAL A 111 -2.00 6.85 -9.07
N ALA A 112 -3.06 6.56 -8.32
CA ALA A 112 -3.70 7.47 -7.38
C ALA A 112 -3.37 7.11 -5.92
N GLY A 113 -2.90 5.89 -5.70
CA GLY A 113 -2.55 5.39 -4.38
C GLY A 113 -1.76 4.10 -4.43
N VAL A 114 -1.53 3.54 -3.25
CA VAL A 114 -0.85 2.26 -3.06
C VAL A 114 -1.58 1.47 -1.99
N LEU A 115 -1.89 0.21 -2.29
CA LEU A 115 -2.36 -0.76 -1.31
C LEU A 115 -1.18 -1.58 -0.82
N LEU A 116 -1.05 -1.75 0.49
CA LEU A 116 -0.01 -2.55 1.11
C LEU A 116 -0.64 -3.60 2.02
N GLY A 117 -0.16 -4.84 1.92
CA GLY A 117 -0.41 -5.92 2.87
C GLY A 117 0.90 -6.45 3.43
N GLY A 118 0.95 -6.70 4.74
CA GLY A 118 2.19 -7.09 5.40
C GLY A 118 2.00 -8.01 6.61
N PHE A 119 3.10 -8.66 6.97
CA PHE A 119 3.21 -9.56 8.11
C PHE A 119 4.34 -9.13 9.03
N ARG A 120 4.19 -9.44 10.33
CA ARG A 120 5.23 -9.26 11.36
C ARG A 120 6.14 -10.49 11.49
N ASN A 121 5.90 -11.50 10.67
CA ASN A 121 6.76 -12.66 10.47
C ASN A 121 7.44 -12.62 9.09
N GLU A 122 8.62 -13.23 9.01
CA GLU A 122 9.40 -13.36 7.77
C GLU A 122 8.80 -14.47 6.88
N GLN A 123 9.03 -14.37 5.55
CA GLN A 123 8.68 -15.40 4.56
C GLN A 123 7.20 -15.82 4.53
N ARG A 124 6.30 -14.90 4.90
CA ARG A 124 4.85 -15.15 4.88
C ARG A 124 4.20 -14.75 3.55
N VAL A 125 4.71 -13.72 2.90
CA VAL A 125 4.20 -13.29 1.59
C VAL A 125 4.67 -14.24 0.50
N THR A 126 3.79 -14.50 -0.47
CA THR A 126 4.09 -15.30 -1.66
C THR A 126 3.71 -14.55 -2.92
N ILE A 127 4.12 -15.06 -4.08
CA ILE A 127 3.73 -14.51 -5.39
C ILE A 127 2.20 -14.58 -5.58
N GLU A 128 1.55 -15.63 -5.10
CA GLU A 128 0.09 -15.77 -5.16
C GLU A 128 -0.60 -14.66 -4.39
N MET A 129 -0.09 -14.29 -3.21
CA MET A 129 -0.62 -13.18 -2.44
C MET A 129 -0.43 -11.84 -3.14
N LEU A 130 0.70 -11.64 -3.83
CA LEU A 130 0.94 -10.46 -4.65
C LEU A 130 -0.10 -10.37 -5.78
N HIS A 131 -0.35 -11.48 -6.49
CA HIS A 131 -1.33 -11.54 -7.57
C HIS A 131 -2.76 -11.29 -7.06
N GLN A 132 -3.14 -11.89 -5.93
CA GLN A 132 -4.46 -11.65 -5.32
C GLN A 132 -4.66 -10.18 -4.94
N LEU A 133 -3.63 -9.55 -4.37
CA LEU A 133 -3.68 -8.14 -4.00
C LEU A 133 -3.75 -7.23 -5.24
N ASP A 134 -3.03 -7.58 -6.29
CA ASP A 134 -3.04 -6.85 -7.57
C ASP A 134 -4.38 -6.99 -8.29
N GLU A 135 -4.97 -8.18 -8.34
CA GLU A 135 -6.32 -8.40 -8.88
C GLU A 135 -7.37 -7.59 -8.11
N LEU A 136 -7.27 -7.56 -6.78
CA LEU A 136 -8.13 -6.73 -5.94
C LEU A 136 -7.99 -5.24 -6.29
N ALA A 137 -6.76 -4.75 -6.45
CA ALA A 137 -6.49 -3.37 -6.86
C ALA A 137 -7.11 -3.02 -8.22
N HIS A 138 -7.11 -3.96 -9.18
CA HIS A 138 -7.72 -3.79 -10.50
C HIS A 138 -9.24 -3.83 -10.50
N GLN A 139 -9.87 -4.52 -9.54
CA GLN A 139 -11.32 -4.48 -9.35
C GLN A 139 -11.81 -3.13 -8.84
N GLY A 140 -10.89 -2.34 -8.27
CA GLY A 140 -11.16 -1.04 -7.70
C GLY A 140 -11.38 -1.10 -6.19
N ILE A 141 -11.07 0.00 -5.53
CA ILE A 141 -11.21 0.15 -4.08
C ILE A 141 -11.83 1.50 -3.83
N GLY A 142 -12.97 1.52 -3.14
CA GLY A 142 -13.74 2.71 -2.89
C GLY A 142 -14.08 3.52 -4.16
N THR A 143 -13.51 4.71 -4.31
CA THR A 143 -13.72 5.55 -5.52
C THR A 143 -12.68 5.31 -6.61
N LEU A 144 -11.63 4.53 -6.33
CA LEU A 144 -10.58 4.20 -7.30
C LEU A 144 -11.08 3.07 -8.18
N ASN A 145 -11.15 3.31 -9.49
CA ASN A 145 -11.79 2.40 -10.43
C ASN A 145 -10.89 1.26 -10.94
N GLY A 146 -9.62 1.23 -10.54
CA GLY A 146 -8.67 0.17 -10.92
C GLY A 146 -8.26 0.18 -12.40
N LYS A 147 -8.75 1.13 -13.21
CA LYS A 147 -8.53 1.14 -14.66
C LYS A 147 -7.13 1.63 -15.01
N GLU A 148 -6.36 0.69 -15.55
CA GLU A 148 -5.14 0.93 -16.33
C GLU A 148 -5.50 0.95 -17.83
N LEU A 149 -4.91 1.86 -18.61
CA LEU A 149 -5.06 1.86 -20.06
C LEU A 149 -4.38 0.60 -20.62
N LYS A 150 -5.16 -0.41 -21.02
CA LYS A 150 -4.67 -1.37 -22.02
C LYS A 150 -4.63 -0.63 -23.35
N LEU A 151 -3.43 -0.23 -23.78
CA LEU A 151 -3.21 0.12 -25.19
C LEU A 151 -3.58 -1.13 -26.00
N SER A 152 -4.76 -1.09 -26.61
CA SER A 152 -5.25 -2.06 -27.60
C SER A 152 -4.37 -2.09 -28.82
#